data_AF-A0A1X1EKT7-F1
#
_entry.id   AF-A0A1X1EKT7-F1
#
_cell.length_a   1.000
_cell.length_b   1.000
_cell.length_c   1.000
_cell.angle_alpha   90.00
_cell.angle_beta   90.00
_cell.angle_gamma   90.00
#
_symmetry.space_group_name_H-M   'P 1'
#
loop_
_entity.id
_entity.type
_entity.pdbx_description
1 polymer ?
#
loop_
_entity_poly.entity_id
_entity_poly.type
_entity_poly.pdbx_seq_one_letter_code
_entity_poly.pdbx_strand_id
1 'polypeptide(L)'
;MPQDYLNEVAPALEKYSQNILQQDVWKRPELNLRDRSLITLAAMIARDQHTELKKYMELALNNGVKPSEISEMITQLAFYAGRENALNAAKVAWEIFHERHVNMKEMPAAEPVLAPVDERSEAHRLDAVQHLFGNTGRPLARYTTDVLFRNLWLRPGLTPRDRSLVTVSALIANGKSAEMPLHLQRAMDNGLSQAQAEEMIAQLAFYIGWPNAFSAQSVATAVFNNRGH
;
A
#
# COMPACT_ATOMS: atom_id res chain seq x y z
N MET A 1 -23.62 10.37 -11.04
CA MET A 1 -24.37 9.22 -11.61
C MET A 1 -25.56 8.95 -10.69
N PRO A 2 -26.76 8.64 -11.20
CA PRO A 2 -27.88 8.23 -10.35
C PRO A 2 -27.48 7.03 -9.49
N GLN A 3 -27.96 6.96 -8.26
CA GLN A 3 -27.57 5.95 -7.26
C GLN A 3 -27.85 4.49 -7.70
N ASP A 4 -28.68 4.26 -8.73
CA ASP A 4 -29.28 2.95 -9.05
C ASP A 4 -28.76 2.28 -10.35
N TYR A 5 -27.81 2.90 -11.06
CA TYR A 5 -27.35 2.37 -12.36
C TYR A 5 -26.73 0.97 -12.25
N LEU A 6 -26.10 0.65 -11.12
CA LEU A 6 -25.42 -0.63 -10.92
C LEU A 6 -26.44 -1.77 -10.76
N ASN A 7 -27.57 -1.51 -10.10
CA ASN A 7 -28.65 -2.48 -9.95
C ASN A 7 -29.36 -2.74 -11.29
N GLU A 8 -29.48 -1.72 -12.15
CA GLU A 8 -30.06 -1.89 -13.50
C GLU A 8 -29.15 -2.69 -14.43
N VAL A 9 -27.84 -2.42 -14.41
CA VAL A 9 -26.88 -3.04 -15.35
C VAL A 9 -26.37 -4.39 -14.86
N ALA A 10 -26.09 -4.53 -13.56
CA ALA A 10 -25.48 -5.71 -12.97
C ALA A 10 -26.00 -5.94 -11.53
N PRO A 11 -27.28 -6.34 -11.35
CA PRO A 11 -27.89 -6.50 -10.03
C PRO A 11 -27.18 -7.54 -9.14
N ALA A 12 -26.56 -8.56 -9.74
CA ALA A 12 -25.73 -9.51 -9.00
C ALA A 12 -24.48 -8.84 -8.40
N LEU A 13 -23.84 -7.92 -9.15
CA LEU A 13 -22.69 -7.16 -8.67
C LEU A 13 -23.09 -6.18 -7.56
N GLU A 14 -24.24 -5.52 -7.67
CA GLU A 14 -24.78 -4.70 -6.58
C GLU A 14 -24.97 -5.54 -5.31
N LYS A 15 -25.62 -6.71 -5.44
CA LYS A 15 -25.83 -7.63 -4.32
C LYS A 15 -24.53 -8.10 -3.69
N TYR A 16 -23.51 -8.47 -4.47
CA TYR A 16 -22.21 -8.87 -3.92
C TYR A 16 -21.48 -7.70 -3.25
N SER A 17 -21.58 -6.50 -3.83
CA SER A 17 -20.97 -5.29 -3.27
C SER A 17 -21.60 -4.93 -1.91
N GLN A 18 -22.92 -5.00 -1.80
CA GLN A 18 -23.62 -4.76 -0.53
C GLN A 18 -23.34 -5.89 0.47
N ASN A 19 -23.66 -7.14 0.13
CA ASN A 19 -23.71 -8.21 1.12
C ASN A 19 -22.34 -8.77 1.49
N ILE A 20 -21.38 -8.82 0.57
CA ILE A 20 -20.07 -9.41 0.84
C ILE A 20 -19.07 -8.31 1.14
N LEU A 21 -18.88 -7.38 0.21
CA LEU A 21 -17.83 -6.37 0.40
C LEU A 21 -18.16 -5.45 1.60
N GLN A 22 -19.33 -4.81 1.61
CA GLN A 22 -19.66 -3.83 2.66
C GLN A 22 -20.10 -4.45 3.99
N GLN A 23 -20.87 -5.54 3.95
CA GLN A 23 -21.45 -6.14 5.16
C GLN A 23 -20.58 -7.25 5.80
N ASP A 24 -19.59 -7.80 5.09
CA ASP A 24 -18.65 -8.79 5.63
C ASP A 24 -17.22 -8.25 5.59
N VAL A 25 -16.59 -8.17 4.41
CA VAL A 25 -15.15 -7.90 4.25
C VAL A 25 -14.70 -6.65 5.02
N TRP A 26 -15.40 -5.52 4.89
CA TRP A 26 -15.08 -4.28 5.61
C TRP A 26 -15.34 -4.32 7.12
N LYS A 27 -16.06 -5.33 7.62
CA LYS A 27 -16.44 -5.48 9.05
C LYS A 27 -15.65 -6.56 9.79
N ARG A 28 -14.84 -7.35 9.09
CA ARG A 28 -14.02 -8.41 9.71
C ARG A 28 -13.02 -7.82 10.71
N PRO A 29 -12.98 -8.31 11.97
CA PRO A 29 -12.36 -7.60 13.10
C PRO A 29 -10.83 -7.66 13.15
N GLU A 30 -10.20 -8.60 12.45
CA GLU A 30 -8.75 -8.82 12.49
C GLU A 30 -7.95 -7.68 11.86
N LEU A 31 -8.62 -6.85 11.04
CA LEU A 31 -8.04 -5.65 10.43
C LEU A 31 -9.02 -4.48 10.53
N ASN A 32 -8.58 -3.41 11.18
CA ASN A 32 -9.42 -2.23 11.43
C ASN A 32 -9.71 -1.43 10.13
N LEU A 33 -10.74 -0.58 10.19
CA LEU A 33 -11.19 0.22 9.05
C LEU A 33 -10.10 1.17 8.49
N ARG A 34 -9.24 1.72 9.36
CA ARG A 34 -8.15 2.62 8.96
C ARG A 34 -7.12 1.88 8.10
N ASP A 35 -6.72 0.68 8.50
CA ASP A 35 -5.77 -0.15 7.75
C ASP A 35 -6.39 -0.68 6.45
N ARG A 36 -7.67 -1.09 6.46
CA ARG A 36 -8.41 -1.46 5.24
C ARG A 36 -8.43 -0.31 4.23
N SER A 37 -8.63 0.92 4.70
CA SER A 37 -8.56 2.11 3.87
C SER A 37 -7.17 2.36 3.29
N LEU A 38 -6.09 2.19 4.06
CA LEU A 38 -4.72 2.31 3.52
C LEU A 38 -4.45 1.29 2.41
N ILE A 39 -4.87 0.03 2.60
CA ILE A 39 -4.69 -1.07 1.63
C ILE A 39 -5.48 -0.78 0.36
N THR A 40 -6.75 -0.39 0.48
CA THR A 40 -7.60 -0.08 -0.67
C THR A 40 -7.07 1.13 -1.43
N LEU A 41 -6.63 2.19 -0.75
CA LEU A 41 -6.00 3.33 -1.42
C LEU A 41 -4.72 2.95 -2.15
N ALA A 42 -3.85 2.17 -1.52
CA ALA A 42 -2.63 1.70 -2.15
C ALA A 42 -2.91 0.88 -3.43
N ALA A 43 -3.95 0.04 -3.41
CA ALA A 43 -4.38 -0.71 -4.59
C ALA A 43 -4.93 0.19 -5.71
N MET A 44 -5.78 1.16 -5.37
CA MET A 44 -6.36 2.11 -6.33
C MET A 44 -5.28 2.95 -7.01
N ILE A 45 -4.32 3.45 -6.23
CA ILE A 45 -3.18 4.20 -6.75
C ILE A 45 -2.30 3.28 -7.61
N ALA A 46 -2.00 2.07 -7.14
CA ALA A 46 -1.15 1.12 -7.87
C ALA A 46 -1.73 0.74 -9.24
N ARG A 47 -3.06 0.67 -9.36
CA ARG A 47 -3.76 0.32 -10.61
C ARG A 47 -4.28 1.52 -11.39
N ASP A 48 -3.94 2.74 -10.97
CA ASP A 48 -4.34 3.99 -11.61
C ASP A 48 -5.88 4.11 -11.79
N GLN A 49 -6.64 3.72 -10.75
CA GLN A 49 -8.12 3.68 -10.78
C GLN A 49 -8.74 5.00 -10.29
N HIS A 50 -8.66 6.07 -11.08
CA HIS A 50 -9.05 7.44 -10.64
C HIS A 50 -10.50 7.60 -10.22
N THR A 51 -11.43 6.96 -10.93
CA THR A 51 -12.88 7.14 -10.72
C THR A 51 -13.28 6.73 -9.30
N GLU A 52 -12.75 5.61 -8.81
CA GLU A 52 -13.04 5.10 -7.47
C GLU A 52 -12.10 5.68 -6.40
N LEU A 53 -10.94 6.20 -6.80
CA LEU A 53 -9.96 6.76 -5.87
C LEU A 53 -10.54 7.90 -5.02
N LYS A 54 -11.35 8.79 -5.60
CA LYS A 54 -12.00 9.89 -4.85
C LYS A 54 -12.84 9.35 -3.70
N LYS A 55 -13.77 8.43 -4.01
CA LYS A 55 -14.67 7.80 -3.05
C LYS A 55 -13.91 7.09 -1.92
N TYR A 56 -12.91 6.28 -2.25
CA TYR A 56 -12.15 5.55 -1.23
C TYR A 56 -11.21 6.44 -0.42
N MET A 57 -10.77 7.58 -0.96
CA MET A 57 -9.96 8.55 -0.22
C MET A 57 -10.80 9.35 0.78
N GLU A 58 -12.03 9.72 0.42
CA GLU A 58 -13.00 10.27 1.37
C GLU A 58 -13.33 9.27 2.48
N LEU A 59 -13.56 8.00 2.13
CA LEU A 59 -13.78 6.93 3.11
C LEU A 59 -12.57 6.75 4.03
N ALA A 60 -11.34 6.80 3.50
CA ALA A 60 -10.12 6.68 4.29
C ALA A 60 -9.99 7.78 5.34
N LEU A 61 -10.25 9.03 4.95
CA LEU A 61 -10.26 10.17 5.86
C LEU A 61 -11.34 10.01 6.94
N ASN A 62 -12.53 9.49 6.59
CA ASN A 62 -13.60 9.22 7.55
C ASN A 62 -13.26 8.07 8.51
N ASN A 63 -12.48 7.09 8.05
CA ASN A 63 -11.97 5.99 8.85
C ASN A 63 -10.73 6.36 9.68
N GLY A 64 -10.30 7.63 9.66
CA GLY A 64 -9.22 8.14 10.50
C GLY A 64 -7.81 8.08 9.89
N VAL A 65 -7.69 7.78 8.59
CA VAL A 65 -6.42 8.02 7.87
C VAL A 65 -6.17 9.52 7.80
N LYS A 66 -4.99 9.97 8.19
CA LYS A 66 -4.66 11.40 8.19
C LYS A 66 -4.32 11.89 6.78
N PRO A 67 -4.61 13.16 6.43
CA PRO A 67 -4.14 13.76 5.19
C PRO A 67 -2.62 13.63 4.98
N SER A 68 -1.83 13.74 6.06
CA SER A 68 -0.38 13.57 6.03
C SER A 68 0.05 12.14 5.67
N GLU A 69 -0.70 11.13 6.10
CA GLU A 69 -0.44 9.72 5.77
C GLU A 69 -0.77 9.42 4.32
N ILE A 70 -1.86 10.00 3.79
CA ILE A 70 -2.20 9.92 2.35
C ILE A 70 -1.12 10.60 1.50
N SER A 71 -0.67 11.79 1.90
CA SER A 71 0.42 12.50 1.21
C SER A 71 1.69 11.65 1.15
N GLU A 72 2.11 11.07 2.28
CA GLU A 72 3.32 10.25 2.34
C GLU A 72 3.13 8.90 1.62
N MET A 73 1.93 8.31 1.62
CA MET A 73 1.60 7.13 0.79
C MET A 73 1.76 7.44 -0.70
N ILE A 74 1.26 8.58 -1.17
CA ILE A 74 1.42 9.00 -2.57
C ILE A 74 2.91 9.11 -2.93
N THR A 75 3.73 9.69 -2.05
CA THR A 75 5.19 9.74 -2.23
C THR A 75 5.81 8.34 -2.26
N GLN A 76 5.44 7.43 -1.35
CA GLN A 76 5.92 6.05 -1.35
C GLN A 76 5.58 5.35 -2.67
N LEU A 77 4.34 5.49 -3.14
CA LEU A 77 3.85 4.79 -4.32
C LEU A 77 4.35 5.41 -5.63
N ALA A 78 4.90 6.61 -5.63
CA ALA A 78 5.64 7.13 -6.78
C ALA A 78 6.83 6.22 -7.17
N PHE A 79 7.46 5.57 -6.18
CA PHE A 79 8.59 4.65 -6.39
C PHE A 79 8.19 3.19 -6.56
N TYR A 80 7.07 2.76 -5.96
CA TYR A 80 6.63 1.35 -5.98
C TYR A 80 5.52 1.03 -6.99
N ALA A 81 4.76 2.04 -7.42
CA ALA A 81 3.72 1.91 -8.43
C ALA A 81 3.96 2.78 -9.68
N GLY A 82 4.86 3.76 -9.59
CA GLY A 82 5.24 4.64 -10.68
C GLY A 82 4.81 6.09 -10.47
N ARG A 83 5.58 7.00 -11.04
CA ARG A 83 5.42 8.45 -10.84
C ARG A 83 4.06 8.97 -11.31
N GLU A 84 3.58 8.53 -12.47
CA GLU A 84 2.32 9.04 -13.03
C GLU A 84 1.12 8.66 -12.17
N ASN A 85 1.06 7.42 -11.67
CA ASN A 85 0.05 6.99 -10.71
C ASN A 85 0.01 7.90 -9.47
N ALA A 86 1.18 8.26 -8.93
CA ALA A 86 1.27 9.15 -7.78
C ALA A 86 0.86 10.60 -8.11
N LEU A 87 1.22 11.13 -9.29
CA LEU A 87 0.79 12.46 -9.73
C LEU A 87 -0.73 12.54 -9.89
N ASN A 88 -1.33 11.51 -10.49
CA ASN A 88 -2.77 11.40 -10.61
C ASN A 88 -3.46 11.33 -9.24
N ALA A 89 -2.92 10.54 -8.32
CA ALA A 89 -3.43 10.47 -6.95
C ALA A 89 -3.28 11.79 -6.18
N ALA A 90 -2.18 12.52 -6.38
CA ALA A 90 -1.95 13.83 -5.78
C ALA A 90 -2.98 14.86 -6.24
N LYS A 91 -3.41 14.82 -7.51
CA LYS A 91 -4.47 15.68 -8.01
C LYS A 91 -5.80 15.41 -7.29
N VAL A 92 -6.19 14.15 -7.15
CA VAL A 92 -7.41 13.75 -6.43
C VAL A 92 -7.33 14.18 -4.95
N ALA A 93 -6.19 13.96 -4.30
CA ALA A 93 -5.97 14.39 -2.92
C ALA A 93 -6.07 15.91 -2.78
N TRP A 94 -5.49 16.67 -3.70
CA TRP A 94 -5.56 18.13 -3.72
C TRP A 94 -7.01 18.62 -3.76
N GLU A 95 -7.85 18.06 -4.64
CA GLU A 95 -9.27 18.41 -4.75
C GLU A 95 -10.01 18.15 -3.42
N ILE A 96 -9.91 16.94 -2.88
CA ILE A 96 -10.58 16.54 -1.63
C ILE A 96 -10.10 17.37 -0.43
N PHE A 97 -8.79 17.61 -0.33
CA PHE A 97 -8.21 18.35 0.80
C PHE A 97 -8.66 19.81 0.79
N HIS A 98 -8.85 20.43 -0.39
CA HIS A 98 -9.45 21.76 -0.50
C HIS A 98 -10.94 21.74 -0.12
N GLU A 99 -11.70 20.77 -0.63
CA GLU A 99 -13.12 20.58 -0.29
C GLU A 99 -13.33 20.37 1.23
N ARG A 100 -12.40 19.68 1.90
CA ARG A 100 -12.45 19.41 3.35
C ARG A 100 -11.71 20.44 4.22
N HIS A 101 -11.20 21.52 3.63
CA HIS A 101 -10.44 22.57 4.34
C HIS A 101 -9.28 22.02 5.17
N VAL A 102 -8.57 21.02 4.67
CA VAL A 102 -7.37 20.46 5.33
C VAL A 102 -6.30 21.55 5.42
N ASN A 103 -5.69 21.67 6.60
CA ASN A 103 -4.58 22.59 6.82
C ASN A 103 -3.32 22.07 6.11
N MET A 104 -3.01 22.62 4.93
CA MET A 104 -1.86 22.20 4.13
C MET A 104 -0.50 22.44 4.82
N LYS A 105 -0.45 23.25 5.88
CA LYS A 105 0.77 23.41 6.70
C LYS A 105 1.13 22.17 7.51
N GLU A 106 0.20 21.23 7.67
CA GLU A 106 0.41 19.95 8.37
C GLU A 106 0.86 18.82 7.44
N MET A 107 1.08 19.11 6.14
CA MET A 107 1.64 18.12 5.21
C MET A 107 3.09 17.76 5.60
N PRO A 108 3.54 16.53 5.31
CA PRO A 108 4.92 16.13 5.53
C PRO A 108 5.90 17.10 4.86
N ALA A 109 6.97 17.47 5.55
CA ALA A 109 8.01 18.30 4.99
C ALA A 109 8.67 17.60 3.77
N ALA A 110 9.12 18.40 2.79
CA ALA A 110 9.91 17.88 1.67
C ALA A 110 11.19 17.19 2.17
N GLU A 111 11.86 17.79 3.17
CA GLU A 111 13.06 17.30 3.81
C GLU A 111 12.82 17.14 5.33
N PRO A 112 12.19 16.03 5.77
CA PRO A 112 11.98 15.77 7.19
C PRO A 112 13.25 15.22 7.84
N VAL A 113 13.29 15.26 9.18
CA VAL A 113 14.29 14.49 9.93
C VAL A 113 14.01 13.01 9.72
N LEU A 114 14.99 12.29 9.18
CA LEU A 114 14.88 10.86 8.88
C LEU A 114 15.10 10.01 10.14
N ALA A 115 14.42 8.87 10.21
CA ALA A 115 14.70 7.83 11.19
C ALA A 115 16.13 7.28 10.99
N PRO A 116 16.77 6.77 12.07
CA PRO A 116 18.09 6.17 11.95
C PRO A 116 18.06 4.92 11.05
N VAL A 117 19.16 4.70 10.35
CA VAL A 117 19.38 3.48 9.55
C VAL A 117 19.66 2.32 10.52
N ASP A 118 18.95 1.20 10.33
CA ASP A 118 19.41 -0.08 10.87
C ASP A 118 20.56 -0.60 9.99
N GLU A 119 21.80 -0.29 10.39
CA GLU A 119 23.00 -0.65 9.62
C GLU A 119 23.17 -2.17 9.48
N ARG A 120 22.61 -2.98 10.39
CA ARG A 120 22.65 -4.44 10.27
C ARG A 120 21.71 -4.90 9.16
N SER A 121 20.45 -4.45 9.19
CA SER A 121 19.48 -4.76 8.14
C SER A 121 19.95 -4.25 6.78
N GLU A 122 20.57 -3.07 6.74
CA GLU A 122 21.07 -2.48 5.50
C GLU A 122 22.27 -3.25 4.93
N ALA A 123 23.19 -3.73 5.77
CA ALA A 123 24.30 -4.57 5.34
C ALA A 123 23.80 -5.88 4.69
N HIS A 124 22.81 -6.54 5.29
CA HIS A 124 22.20 -7.74 4.71
C HIS A 124 21.52 -7.46 3.36
N ARG A 125 20.84 -6.31 3.23
CA ARG A 125 20.22 -5.91 1.96
C ARG A 125 21.27 -5.63 0.87
N LEU A 126 22.35 -4.93 1.21
CA LEU A 126 23.45 -4.64 0.28
C LEU A 126 24.08 -5.93 -0.23
N ASP A 127 24.32 -6.89 0.66
CA ASP A 127 24.83 -8.22 0.29
C ASP A 127 23.86 -8.96 -0.64
N ALA A 128 22.56 -8.97 -0.34
CA ALA A 128 21.55 -9.58 -1.21
C ALA A 128 21.51 -8.94 -2.61
N VAL A 129 21.58 -7.61 -2.70
CA VAL A 129 21.63 -6.88 -3.97
C VAL A 129 22.91 -7.19 -4.75
N GLN A 130 24.05 -7.30 -4.06
CA GLN A 130 25.32 -7.68 -4.68
C GLN A 130 25.28 -9.11 -5.25
N HIS A 131 24.62 -10.05 -4.55
CA HIS A 131 24.40 -11.41 -5.03
C HIS A 131 23.47 -11.45 -6.25
N LEU A 132 22.42 -10.63 -6.27
CA LEU A 132 21.45 -10.59 -7.37
C LEU A 132 22.01 -9.96 -8.65
N PHE A 133 22.71 -8.83 -8.54
CA PHE A 133 23.14 -8.05 -9.70
C PHE A 133 24.62 -8.23 -10.07
N GLY A 134 25.44 -8.78 -9.16
CA GLY A 134 26.88 -8.89 -9.38
C GLY A 134 27.50 -7.54 -9.73
N ASN A 135 28.25 -7.48 -10.83
CA ASN A 135 28.85 -6.22 -11.32
C ASN A 135 27.93 -5.43 -12.28
N THR A 136 26.70 -5.90 -12.53
CA THR A 136 25.70 -5.24 -13.38
C THR A 136 24.75 -4.38 -12.56
N GLY A 137 23.91 -3.56 -13.19
CA GLY A 137 22.86 -2.81 -12.46
C GLY A 137 23.35 -1.76 -11.45
N ARG A 138 24.64 -1.37 -11.47
CA ARG A 138 25.24 -0.44 -10.49
C ARG A 138 24.45 0.86 -10.27
N PRO A 139 23.94 1.56 -11.30
CA PRO A 139 23.12 2.75 -11.08
C PRO A 139 21.83 2.45 -10.30
N LEU A 140 21.17 1.33 -10.63
CA LEU A 140 19.95 0.91 -9.93
C LEU A 140 20.26 0.59 -8.47
N ALA A 141 21.29 -0.24 -8.20
CA ALA A 141 21.70 -0.58 -6.85
C ALA A 141 22.04 0.66 -5.99
N ARG A 142 22.70 1.65 -6.59
CA ARG A 142 22.97 2.93 -5.94
C ARG A 142 21.67 3.68 -5.61
N TYR A 143 20.76 3.86 -6.57
CA TYR A 143 19.50 4.57 -6.29
C TYR A 143 18.60 3.82 -5.30
N THR A 144 18.56 2.49 -5.35
CA THR A 144 17.90 1.68 -4.34
C THR A 144 18.44 1.99 -2.94
N THR A 145 19.75 2.16 -2.80
CA THR A 145 20.38 2.52 -1.54
C THR A 145 20.08 3.96 -1.14
N ASP A 146 20.50 4.93 -1.97
CA ASP A 146 20.51 6.35 -1.64
C ASP A 146 19.09 6.94 -1.56
N VAL A 147 18.21 6.58 -2.51
CA VAL A 147 16.88 7.17 -2.65
C VAL A 147 15.84 6.38 -1.86
N LEU A 148 15.93 5.05 -1.81
CA LEU A 148 14.92 4.24 -1.13
C LEU A 148 15.31 3.96 0.32
N PHE A 149 16.33 3.16 0.57
CA PHE A 149 16.57 2.61 1.91
C PHE A 149 17.28 3.58 2.87
N ARG A 150 18.08 4.52 2.37
CA ARG A 150 18.70 5.60 3.16
C ARG A 150 17.91 6.91 3.13
N ASN A 151 16.75 6.96 2.47
CA ASN A 151 15.89 8.14 2.45
C ASN A 151 14.39 7.76 2.58
N LEU A 152 13.72 7.37 1.48
CA LEU A 152 12.26 7.16 1.44
C LEU A 152 11.74 6.30 2.60
N TRP A 153 12.40 5.17 2.89
CA TRP A 153 12.01 4.23 3.94
C TRP A 153 12.20 4.76 5.37
N LEU A 154 12.94 5.85 5.55
CA LEU A 154 13.25 6.48 6.83
C LEU A 154 12.41 7.73 7.09
N ARG A 155 11.60 8.16 6.11
CA ARG A 155 10.73 9.33 6.27
C ARG A 155 9.66 9.05 7.34
N PRO A 156 9.35 10.01 8.24
CA PRO A 156 8.48 9.77 9.39
C PRO A 156 6.97 9.94 9.10
N GLY A 157 6.58 10.36 7.89
CA GLY A 157 5.17 10.64 7.55
C GLY A 157 4.25 9.39 7.57
N LEU A 158 4.84 8.20 7.52
CA LEU A 158 4.19 6.91 7.76
C LEU A 158 5.03 6.14 8.77
N THR A 159 4.36 5.40 9.66
CA THR A 159 5.06 4.44 10.51
C THR A 159 5.74 3.37 9.63
N PRO A 160 6.84 2.73 10.09
CA PRO A 160 7.45 1.63 9.35
C PRO A 160 6.46 0.51 9.00
N ARG A 161 5.49 0.23 9.90
CA ARG A 161 4.41 -0.73 9.68
C ARG A 161 3.52 -0.30 8.51
N ASP A 162 3.03 0.92 8.53
CA ASP A 162 2.09 1.42 7.51
C ASP A 162 2.78 1.59 6.16
N ARG A 163 4.04 2.03 6.15
CA ARG A 163 4.85 2.11 4.92
C ARG A 163 5.02 0.74 4.28
N SER A 164 5.28 -0.30 5.08
CA SER A 164 5.31 -1.68 4.59
C SER A 164 3.93 -2.14 4.10
N LEU A 165 2.86 -1.85 4.84
CA LEU A 165 1.49 -2.22 4.49
C LEU A 165 1.08 -1.70 3.11
N VAL A 166 1.28 -0.40 2.84
CA VAL A 166 0.95 0.21 1.55
C VAL A 166 1.84 -0.30 0.42
N THR A 167 3.12 -0.57 0.73
CA THR A 167 4.07 -1.11 -0.26
C THR A 167 3.67 -2.52 -0.68
N VAL A 168 3.40 -3.42 0.27
CA VAL A 168 2.98 -4.80 -0.04
C VAL A 168 1.65 -4.80 -0.78
N SER A 169 0.71 -3.95 -0.38
CA SER A 169 -0.59 -3.80 -1.07
C SER A 169 -0.42 -3.41 -2.53
N ALA A 170 0.46 -2.44 -2.83
CA ALA A 170 0.73 -2.01 -4.21
C ALA A 170 1.45 -3.09 -5.04
N LEU A 171 2.38 -3.84 -4.44
CA LEU A 171 3.05 -4.96 -5.11
C LEU A 171 2.05 -6.05 -5.50
N ILE A 172 1.15 -6.42 -4.58
CA ILE A 172 0.08 -7.39 -4.85
C ILE A 172 -0.87 -6.86 -5.93
N ALA A 173 -1.27 -5.59 -5.86
CA ALA A 173 -2.16 -4.94 -6.83
C ALA A 173 -1.63 -4.98 -8.27
N ASN A 174 -0.31 -4.89 -8.44
CA ASN A 174 0.40 -4.94 -9.72
C ASN A 174 0.95 -6.34 -10.08
N GLY A 175 0.58 -7.38 -9.33
CA GLY A 175 1.02 -8.75 -9.59
C GLY A 175 2.52 -8.97 -9.43
N LYS A 176 3.22 -8.13 -8.64
CA LYS A 176 4.67 -8.19 -8.42
C LYS A 176 5.03 -9.14 -7.28
N SER A 177 4.57 -10.38 -7.39
CA SER A 177 4.74 -11.42 -6.36
C SER A 177 6.21 -11.74 -6.06
N ALA A 178 7.14 -11.54 -7.01
CA ALA A 178 8.58 -11.76 -6.81
C ALA A 178 9.21 -10.83 -5.75
N GLU A 179 8.68 -9.62 -5.59
CA GLU A 179 9.16 -8.63 -4.60
C GLU A 179 8.49 -8.80 -3.23
N MET A 180 7.39 -9.56 -3.18
CA MET A 180 6.57 -9.72 -1.99
C MET A 180 7.29 -10.39 -0.81
N PRO A 181 8.19 -11.40 -0.96
CA PRO A 181 8.82 -12.05 0.18
C PRO A 181 9.57 -11.06 1.08
N LEU A 182 10.42 -10.21 0.49
CA LEU A 182 11.21 -9.22 1.22
C LEU A 182 10.31 -8.20 1.91
N HIS A 183 9.33 -7.65 1.19
CA HIS A 183 8.46 -6.60 1.72
C HIS A 183 7.46 -7.09 2.75
N LEU A 184 6.94 -8.32 2.61
CA LEU A 184 6.06 -8.93 3.60
C LEU A 184 6.83 -9.29 4.87
N GLN A 185 8.04 -9.85 4.77
CA GLN A 185 8.89 -10.08 5.94
C GLN A 185 9.14 -8.77 6.70
N ARG A 186 9.54 -7.71 5.99
CA ARG A 186 9.72 -6.37 6.58
C ARG A 186 8.43 -5.82 7.21
N ALA A 187 7.26 -6.06 6.60
CA ALA A 187 5.99 -5.68 7.17
C ALA A 187 5.74 -6.35 8.53
N MET A 188 6.04 -7.65 8.61
CA MET A 188 5.88 -8.43 9.83
C MET A 188 6.90 -8.05 10.90
N ASP A 189 8.14 -7.76 10.52
CA ASP A 189 9.17 -7.24 11.44
C ASP A 189 8.77 -5.87 12.02
N ASN A 190 8.04 -5.07 11.24
CA ASN A 190 7.47 -3.79 11.67
C ASN A 190 6.14 -3.95 12.44
N GLY A 191 5.69 -5.17 12.74
CA GLY A 191 4.51 -5.43 13.58
C GLY A 191 3.21 -5.70 12.83
N LEU A 192 3.24 -6.01 11.52
CA LEU A 192 2.08 -6.58 10.83
C LEU A 192 1.93 -8.06 11.25
N SER A 193 0.82 -8.41 11.88
CA SER A 193 0.57 -9.82 12.23
C SER A 193 0.23 -10.68 11.01
N GLN A 194 0.40 -12.00 11.13
CA GLN A 194 -0.04 -12.93 10.09
C GLN A 194 -1.53 -12.78 9.77
N ALA A 195 -2.40 -12.69 10.79
CA ALA A 195 -3.84 -12.49 10.60
C ALA A 195 -4.15 -11.20 9.83
N GLN A 196 -3.44 -10.10 10.12
CA GLN A 196 -3.59 -8.85 9.37
C GLN A 196 -3.11 -8.96 7.92
N ALA A 197 -2.04 -9.73 7.66
CA ALA A 197 -1.55 -9.97 6.31
C ALA A 197 -2.53 -10.83 5.49
N GLU A 198 -3.16 -11.83 6.11
CA GLU A 198 -4.23 -12.64 5.49
C GLU A 198 -5.45 -11.78 5.16
N GLU A 199 -5.91 -10.93 6.09
CA GLU A 199 -6.99 -9.97 5.83
C GLU A 199 -6.66 -8.95 4.75
N MET A 200 -5.40 -8.49 4.67
CA MET A 200 -4.96 -7.61 3.59
C MET A 200 -5.10 -8.29 2.22
N ILE A 201 -4.68 -9.55 2.08
CA ILE A 201 -4.81 -10.30 0.82
C ILE A 201 -6.28 -10.54 0.49
N ALA A 202 -7.10 -10.90 1.48
CA ALA A 202 -8.54 -11.08 1.31
C ALA A 202 -9.24 -9.77 0.88
N GLN A 203 -8.93 -8.64 1.52
CA GLN A 203 -9.41 -7.31 1.11
C GLN A 203 -9.04 -7.04 -0.35
N LEU A 204 -7.78 -7.23 -0.72
CA LEU A 204 -7.27 -6.95 -2.06
C LEU A 204 -7.97 -7.78 -3.14
N ALA A 205 -8.37 -9.02 -2.86
CA ALA A 205 -9.06 -9.88 -3.83
C ALA A 205 -10.29 -9.21 -4.49
N PHE A 206 -11.00 -8.36 -3.74
CA PHE A 206 -12.17 -7.59 -4.23
C PHE A 206 -11.80 -6.36 -5.06
N TYR A 207 -10.59 -5.83 -4.90
CA TYR A 207 -10.15 -4.58 -5.55
C TYR A 207 -9.26 -4.81 -6.76
N ILE A 208 -8.48 -5.89 -6.75
CA ILE A 208 -7.44 -6.13 -7.76
C ILE A 208 -7.65 -7.43 -8.55
N GLY A 209 -8.71 -8.17 -8.21
CA GLY A 209 -9.05 -9.46 -8.81
C GLY A 209 -8.40 -10.66 -8.11
N TRP A 210 -9.14 -11.77 -8.10
CA TRP A 210 -8.76 -13.03 -7.47
C TRP A 210 -7.38 -13.59 -7.88
N PRO A 211 -6.96 -13.57 -9.17
CA PRO A 211 -5.67 -14.14 -9.59
C PRO A 211 -4.45 -13.50 -8.91
N ASN A 212 -4.49 -12.17 -8.71
CA ASN A 212 -3.43 -11.47 -8.01
C ASN A 212 -3.39 -11.85 -6.53
N ALA A 213 -4.56 -11.92 -5.87
CA ALA A 213 -4.67 -12.34 -4.48
C ALA A 213 -4.21 -13.80 -4.27
N PHE A 214 -4.55 -14.72 -5.18
CA PHE A 214 -4.10 -16.11 -5.12
C PHE A 214 -2.58 -16.25 -5.30
N SER A 215 -2.01 -15.49 -6.24
CA SER A 215 -0.55 -15.46 -6.42
C SER A 215 0.15 -14.92 -5.17
N ALA A 216 -0.42 -13.88 -4.55
CA ALA A 216 0.08 -13.33 -3.30
C ALA A 216 -0.04 -14.31 -2.13
N GLN A 217 -1.17 -15.01 -2.00
CA GLN A 217 -1.40 -15.97 -0.92
C GLN A 217 -0.37 -17.11 -0.96
N SER A 218 -0.04 -17.64 -2.14
CA SER A 218 1.00 -18.65 -2.28
C SER A 218 2.35 -18.18 -1.74
N VAL A 219 2.72 -16.92 -2.01
CA VAL A 219 3.96 -16.32 -1.48
C VAL A 219 3.87 -16.06 0.03
N ALA A 220 2.73 -15.57 0.52
CA ALA A 220 2.49 -15.33 1.94
C ALA A 220 2.64 -16.62 2.76
N THR A 221 2.05 -17.72 2.30
CA THR A 221 2.19 -19.04 2.93
C THR A 221 3.66 -19.45 3.07
N ALA A 222 4.47 -19.25 2.03
CA ALA A 222 5.90 -19.56 2.11
C ALA A 222 6.64 -18.66 3.14
N VAL A 223 6.30 -17.37 3.19
CA VAL A 223 6.86 -16.44 4.19
C VAL A 223 6.48 -16.85 5.62
N PHE A 224 5.22 -17.20 5.86
CA PHE A 224 4.75 -17.60 7.19
C PHE A 224 5.44 -18.89 7.66
N ASN A 225 5.54 -19.89 6.79
CA ASN A 225 6.22 -21.15 7.11
C ASN A 225 7.70 -20.93 7.46
N ASN A 226 8.39 -20.04 6.72
CA ASN A 226 9.80 -19.73 6.99
C ASN A 226 10.03 -18.95 8.29
N ARG A 227 8.99 -18.29 8.85
CA ARG A 227 9.07 -17.58 10.14
C ARG A 227 8.69 -18.44 11.34
N GLY A 228 7.96 -19.54 11.10
CA GLY A 228 7.58 -20.51 12.12
C GLY A 228 8.65 -21.57 12.43
N HIS A 229 9.79 -21.52 11.74
CA HIS A 229 11.01 -22.29 11.96
C HIS A 229 12.13 -21.36 12.43
#